data_AF-A0A2Z6R5I8-F1
#
_entry.id   AF-A0A2Z6R5I8-F1
#
_cell.length_a   1.000
_cell.length_b   1.000
_cell.length_c   1.000
_cell.angle_alpha   90.00
_cell.angle_beta   90.00
_cell.angle_gamma   90.00
#
_symmetry.space_group_name_H-M   'P 1'
#
loop_
_entity.id
_entity.type
_entity.pdbx_description
1 polymer ?
#
loop_
_entity_poly.entity_id
_entity_poly.type
_entity_poly.pdbx_seq_one_letter_code
_entity_poly.pdbx_strand_id
1 'polypeptide(L)'
;MIIGSDKITNIDNSNIQNFNKINIKEIGPTVQNISLGEDLNILIDELVNHILNEFNKGKEERVIRLYILDYVKNFKINLQEISNLFLNDQDDSNFFYLLGYINYNGIETNVNKQKAFELYQKAADLGNIIAQLELSNIYIHGNGIERNYNKSFELSEKLAKDGHPNAINRLGYCYELGIGTNINIQKAFELYQKAAYLGNIRAQCNLALMYKNGKGTEINYDKAFKLLKNSAEEGHSSGINLLGYFYNNGIGTNINIQKAFELYQIAANLGNSIAQFNLATMYEYGENDEIKINIDKAIYWYKKSAEQGDIDAQNKLESLQDEDEWE
;
A
#
# COMPACT_ATOMS: atom_id res chain seq x y z
N MET A 1 -45.63 21.99 16.01
CA MET A 1 -45.34 22.77 14.79
C MET A 1 -43.84 22.63 14.53
N ILE A 2 -43.31 21.74 13.69
CA ILE A 2 -43.49 21.57 12.23
C ILE A 2 -42.90 22.77 11.44
N ILE A 3 -41.70 22.50 10.84
CA ILE A 3 -40.95 23.10 9.68
C ILE A 3 -40.51 24.58 9.77
N GLY A 4 -39.33 24.98 9.28
CA GLY A 4 -38.67 24.58 8.04
C GLY A 4 -37.17 24.23 8.11
N SER A 5 -36.84 23.25 7.30
CA SER A 5 -35.54 22.71 6.92
C SER A 5 -34.87 23.56 5.84
N ASP A 6 -33.54 23.46 5.73
CA ASP A 6 -32.81 23.12 4.49
C ASP A 6 -31.37 23.67 4.47
N LYS A 7 -30.49 22.87 3.89
CA LYS A 7 -29.03 23.02 3.67
C LYS A 7 -28.11 22.37 4.71
N ILE A 8 -28.33 21.08 4.92
CA ILE A 8 -27.20 20.16 5.13
C ILE A 8 -26.70 19.78 3.72
N THR A 9 -25.50 20.22 3.39
CA THR A 9 -24.79 19.84 2.18
C THR A 9 -24.54 18.34 2.18
N ASN A 10 -25.27 17.63 1.31
CA ASN A 10 -24.93 16.30 0.83
C ASN A 10 -23.47 16.27 0.38
N ILE A 11 -22.63 15.53 1.11
CA ILE A 11 -21.44 14.95 0.50
C ILE A 11 -21.94 13.64 -0.11
N ASP A 12 -21.94 13.61 -1.43
CA ASP A 12 -22.44 12.50 -2.23
C ASP A 12 -21.83 11.15 -1.79
N ASN A 13 -22.70 10.23 -1.38
CA ASN A 13 -22.41 8.80 -1.19
C ASN A 13 -22.08 8.07 -2.51
N SER A 14 -21.92 8.77 -3.63
CA SER A 14 -21.66 8.19 -4.96
C SER A 14 -20.20 7.82 -5.20
N ASN A 15 -19.23 8.39 -4.45
CA ASN A 15 -17.80 8.14 -4.71
C ASN A 15 -17.23 6.91 -4.00
N ILE A 16 -17.94 6.30 -3.05
CA ILE A 16 -17.46 5.09 -2.33
C ILE A 16 -17.88 3.79 -3.05
N GLN A 17 -18.83 3.84 -3.98
CA GLN A 17 -19.31 2.65 -4.70
C GLN A 17 -18.41 2.21 -5.88
N ASN A 18 -17.32 2.92 -6.20
CA ASN A 18 -16.50 2.64 -7.38
C ASN A 18 -15.24 1.78 -7.13
N PHE A 19 -15.00 1.27 -5.92
CA PHE A 19 -13.81 0.45 -5.64
C PHE A 19 -13.76 -0.92 -6.35
N ASN A 20 -14.83 -1.33 -7.04
CA ASN A 20 -14.93 -2.64 -7.69
C ASN A 20 -14.93 -2.60 -9.24
N LYS A 21 -14.53 -1.51 -9.89
CA LYS A 21 -14.46 -1.49 -11.36
C LYS A 21 -13.17 -0.83 -11.87
N ILE A 22 -12.10 -1.60 -11.94
CA ILE A 22 -11.01 -1.30 -12.87
C ILE A 22 -11.55 -1.60 -14.27
N ASN A 23 -11.87 -0.55 -15.03
CA ASN A 23 -12.34 -0.67 -16.41
C ASN A 23 -11.13 -0.65 -17.36
N ILE A 24 -10.54 -1.81 -17.64
CA ILE A 24 -9.32 -1.98 -18.47
C ILE A 24 -9.64 -1.87 -19.98
N LYS A 25 -10.61 -1.04 -20.39
CA LYS A 25 -11.15 -1.08 -21.77
C LYS A 25 -10.70 0.01 -22.72
N GLU A 26 -9.75 0.88 -22.36
CA GLU A 26 -9.39 2.02 -23.23
C GLU A 26 -7.96 2.06 -23.78
N ILE A 27 -7.18 0.98 -23.66
CA ILE A 27 -5.88 0.90 -24.35
C ILE A 27 -5.70 -0.50 -24.93
N GLY A 28 -6.29 -0.74 -26.10
CA GLY A 28 -5.94 -1.89 -26.93
C GLY A 28 -4.99 -1.42 -28.03
N PRO A 29 -3.80 -2.02 -28.21
CA PRO A 29 -2.98 -1.70 -29.36
C PRO A 29 -3.63 -2.30 -30.61
N THR A 30 -3.74 -1.49 -31.66
CA THR A 30 -3.98 -1.95 -33.03
C THR A 30 -2.74 -2.69 -33.52
N VAL A 31 -2.61 -3.97 -33.20
CA VAL A 31 -1.48 -4.79 -33.67
C VAL A 31 -1.87 -5.48 -34.98
N GLN A 32 -1.35 -4.94 -36.09
CA GLN A 32 -1.23 -5.65 -37.36
C GLN A 32 0.10 -6.43 -37.37
N ASN A 33 0.02 -7.75 -37.51
CA ASN A 33 1.05 -8.71 -37.96
C ASN A 33 2.52 -8.35 -37.69
N ILE A 34 3.03 -8.68 -36.51
CA ILE A 34 4.46 -8.80 -36.19
C ILE A 34 4.68 -10.11 -35.38
N SER A 35 5.91 -10.60 -35.27
CA SER A 35 6.23 -11.91 -34.67
C SER A 35 5.83 -12.00 -33.18
N LEU A 36 5.42 -13.19 -32.73
CA LEU A 36 4.93 -13.46 -31.36
C LEU A 36 5.88 -12.98 -30.25
N GLY A 37 7.19 -12.85 -30.53
CA GLY A 37 8.21 -12.39 -29.59
C GLY A 37 8.34 -10.85 -29.50
N GLU A 38 8.21 -10.14 -30.61
CA GLU A 38 8.25 -8.66 -30.62
C GLU A 38 7.00 -8.06 -29.96
N ASP A 39 5.83 -8.69 -30.16
CA ASP A 39 4.58 -8.28 -29.51
C ASP A 39 4.64 -8.47 -27.97
N LEU A 40 5.37 -9.48 -27.50
CA LEU A 40 5.47 -9.79 -26.08
C LEU A 40 6.34 -8.79 -25.30
N ASN A 41 7.46 -8.36 -25.89
CA ASN A 41 8.34 -7.35 -25.27
C ASN A 41 7.60 -6.02 -25.08
N ILE A 42 6.80 -5.60 -26.08
CA ILE A 42 5.98 -4.39 -25.99
C ILE A 42 4.97 -4.50 -24.83
N LEU A 43 4.27 -5.63 -24.71
CA LEU A 43 3.30 -5.84 -23.62
C LEU A 43 3.99 -5.85 -22.24
N ILE A 44 5.18 -6.43 -22.12
CA ILE A 44 5.97 -6.42 -20.88
C ILE A 44 6.38 -4.99 -20.53
N ASP A 45 6.87 -4.21 -21.48
CA ASP A 45 7.25 -2.82 -21.26
C ASP A 45 6.06 -1.95 -20.84
N GLU A 46 4.91 -2.11 -21.49
CA GLU A 46 3.67 -1.42 -21.11
C GLU A 46 3.25 -1.77 -19.68
N LEU A 47 3.27 -3.06 -19.34
CA LEU A 47 2.94 -3.55 -18.00
C LEU A 47 3.89 -2.96 -16.95
N VAL A 48 5.20 -3.05 -17.17
CA VAL A 48 6.20 -2.58 -16.20
C VAL A 48 6.15 -1.05 -16.06
N ASN A 49 5.95 -0.30 -17.14
CA ASN A 49 5.75 1.15 -17.07
C ASN A 49 4.50 1.53 -16.27
N HIS A 50 3.40 0.78 -16.44
CA HIS A 50 2.20 0.98 -15.62
C HIS A 50 2.49 0.70 -14.13
N ILE A 51 3.16 -0.41 -13.83
CA ILE A 51 3.55 -0.75 -12.45
C ILE A 51 4.40 0.37 -11.84
N LEU A 52 5.41 0.88 -12.55
CA LEU A 52 6.25 1.98 -12.08
C LEU A 52 5.42 3.23 -11.74
N ASN A 53 4.43 3.56 -12.58
CA ASN A 53 3.53 4.69 -12.33
C ASN A 53 2.71 4.48 -11.05
N GLU A 54 2.15 3.29 -10.83
CA GLU A 54 1.37 2.98 -9.63
C GLU A 54 2.25 2.93 -8.36
N PHE A 55 3.49 2.45 -8.47
CA PHE A 55 4.50 2.55 -7.41
C PHE A 55 4.78 4.01 -7.05
N ASN A 56 4.99 4.87 -8.04
CA ASN A 56 5.27 6.29 -7.83
C ASN A 56 4.07 7.03 -7.21
N LYS A 57 2.83 6.67 -7.57
CA LYS A 57 1.63 7.12 -6.86
C LYS A 57 1.53 6.59 -5.43
N GLY A 58 2.32 5.56 -5.08
CA GLY A 58 2.31 4.96 -3.76
C GLY A 58 1.09 4.08 -3.51
N LYS A 59 0.54 3.45 -4.56
CA LYS A 59 -0.54 2.46 -4.42
C LYS A 59 -0.04 1.23 -3.64
N GLU A 60 -1.00 0.53 -3.05
CA GLU A 60 -0.73 -0.66 -2.25
C GLU A 60 -0.37 -1.85 -3.13
N GLU A 61 0.51 -2.73 -2.63
CA GLU A 61 1.00 -3.90 -3.36
C GLU A 61 -0.14 -4.80 -3.84
N ARG A 62 -1.21 -4.94 -3.04
CA ARG A 62 -2.43 -5.68 -3.41
C ARG A 62 -3.08 -5.14 -4.69
N VAL A 63 -3.15 -3.81 -4.84
CA VAL A 63 -3.78 -3.17 -6.02
C VAL A 63 -2.95 -3.47 -7.26
N ILE A 64 -1.63 -3.32 -7.15
CA ILE A 64 -0.69 -3.63 -8.23
C ILE A 64 -0.77 -5.12 -8.60
N ARG A 65 -0.83 -6.01 -7.60
CA ARG A 65 -0.95 -7.46 -7.82
C ARG A 65 -2.20 -7.83 -8.60
N LEU A 66 -3.36 -7.26 -8.24
CA LEU A 66 -4.61 -7.51 -8.96
C LEU A 66 -4.53 -7.04 -10.40
N TYR A 67 -3.94 -5.86 -10.65
CA TYR A 67 -3.73 -5.35 -12.00
C TYR A 67 -2.86 -6.29 -12.83
N ILE A 68 -1.73 -6.77 -12.29
CA ILE A 68 -0.84 -7.70 -12.99
C ILE A 68 -1.57 -8.99 -13.37
N LEU A 69 -2.32 -9.57 -12.44
CA LEU A 69 -3.08 -10.80 -12.70
C LEU A 69 -4.15 -10.60 -13.78
N ASP A 70 -4.88 -9.49 -13.73
CA ASP A 70 -5.88 -9.17 -14.75
C ASP A 70 -5.26 -8.90 -16.11
N TYR A 71 -4.13 -8.18 -16.16
CA TYR A 71 -3.40 -7.90 -17.40
C TYR A 71 -2.90 -9.19 -18.06
N VAL A 72 -2.20 -10.03 -17.31
CA VAL A 72 -1.69 -11.34 -17.78
C VAL A 72 -2.83 -12.20 -18.33
N LYS A 73 -3.96 -12.26 -17.61
CA LYS A 73 -5.14 -13.01 -18.03
C LYS A 73 -5.77 -12.46 -19.31
N ASN A 74 -5.93 -11.15 -19.42
CA ASN A 74 -6.59 -10.50 -20.56
C ASN A 74 -5.80 -10.68 -21.86
N PHE A 75 -4.48 -10.59 -21.79
CA PHE A 75 -3.59 -10.77 -22.93
C PHE A 75 -3.18 -12.23 -23.16
N LYS A 76 -3.71 -13.17 -22.36
CA LYS A 76 -3.38 -14.61 -22.40
C LYS A 76 -1.87 -14.85 -22.34
N ILE A 77 -1.18 -14.01 -21.58
CA ILE A 77 0.25 -14.13 -21.38
C ILE A 77 0.49 -15.37 -20.54
N ASN A 78 1.21 -16.36 -21.08
CA ASN A 78 1.61 -17.53 -20.31
C ASN A 78 2.92 -17.20 -19.58
N LEU A 79 2.84 -16.89 -18.27
CA LEU A 79 3.99 -16.53 -17.44
C LEU A 79 5.02 -17.67 -17.34
N GLN A 80 4.56 -18.91 -17.48
CA GLN A 80 5.41 -20.10 -17.49
C GLN A 80 6.17 -20.24 -18.82
N GLU A 81 5.53 -19.92 -19.95
CA GLU A 81 6.20 -19.82 -21.25
C GLU A 81 7.18 -18.65 -21.31
N ILE A 82 6.85 -17.49 -20.73
CA ILE A 82 7.78 -16.37 -20.49
C ILE A 82 9.03 -16.87 -19.75
N SER A 83 8.85 -17.65 -18.69
CA SER A 83 9.97 -18.20 -17.92
C SER A 83 10.88 -19.14 -18.73
N ASN A 84 10.31 -19.83 -19.74
CA ASN A 84 11.02 -20.82 -20.57
C ASN A 84 11.60 -20.22 -21.88
N LEU A 85 10.96 -19.20 -22.46
CA LEU A 85 11.33 -18.60 -23.75
C LEU A 85 12.62 -17.76 -23.68
N PHE A 86 12.93 -17.18 -22.53
CA PHE A 86 13.97 -16.16 -22.37
C PHE A 86 15.25 -16.66 -21.72
N LEU A 87 15.47 -17.98 -21.72
CA LEU A 87 16.81 -18.57 -21.47
C LEU A 87 17.81 -18.22 -22.59
N ASN A 88 17.36 -17.62 -23.70
CA ASN A 88 18.18 -17.24 -24.84
C ASN A 88 18.31 -15.70 -24.97
N ASP A 89 19.44 -15.17 -24.52
CA ASP A 89 20.13 -13.96 -25.03
C ASP A 89 19.42 -12.57 -25.04
N GLN A 90 18.50 -12.26 -24.11
CA GLN A 90 18.08 -10.87 -23.91
C GLN A 90 18.28 -10.39 -22.47
N ASP A 91 19.23 -9.46 -22.29
CA ASP A 91 19.48 -8.70 -21.06
C ASP A 91 18.38 -7.64 -20.82
N ASP A 92 17.10 -8.04 -20.85
CA ASP A 92 15.98 -7.15 -20.61
C ASP A 92 15.68 -7.02 -19.11
N SER A 93 15.87 -5.81 -18.59
CA SER A 93 15.66 -5.48 -17.19
C SER A 93 14.20 -5.66 -16.72
N ASN A 94 13.21 -5.39 -17.59
CA ASN A 94 11.77 -5.49 -17.29
C ASN A 94 11.34 -6.95 -17.19
N PHE A 95 11.92 -7.80 -18.05
CA PHE A 95 11.72 -9.24 -17.98
C PHE A 95 12.23 -9.81 -16.65
N PHE A 96 13.48 -9.51 -16.28
CA PHE A 96 14.03 -9.99 -15.01
C PHE A 96 13.22 -9.52 -13.81
N TYR A 97 12.71 -8.28 -13.85
CA TYR A 97 11.81 -7.77 -12.82
C TYR A 97 10.52 -8.59 -12.73
N LEU A 98 9.80 -8.82 -13.84
CA LEU A 98 8.55 -9.58 -13.83
C LEU A 98 8.76 -11.03 -13.37
N LEU A 99 9.83 -11.68 -13.83
CA LEU A 99 10.16 -13.03 -13.37
C LEU A 99 10.47 -13.04 -11.87
N GLY A 100 11.17 -12.02 -11.38
CA GLY A 100 11.40 -11.81 -9.95
C GLY A 100 10.09 -11.66 -9.17
N TYR A 101 9.16 -10.85 -9.69
CA TYR A 101 7.85 -10.61 -9.11
C TYR A 101 7.00 -11.87 -8.99
N ILE A 102 6.99 -12.71 -10.04
CA ILE A 102 6.29 -13.99 -10.08
C ILE A 102 6.83 -14.95 -9.02
N ASN A 103 8.16 -15.08 -8.93
CA ASN A 103 8.82 -15.91 -7.93
C ASN A 103 8.57 -15.39 -6.51
N TYR A 104 8.58 -14.07 -6.30
CA TYR A 104 8.34 -13.46 -5.00
C TYR A 104 6.92 -13.75 -4.50
N ASN A 105 5.94 -13.66 -5.40
CA ASN A 105 4.51 -13.76 -5.10
C ASN A 105 3.91 -15.17 -5.23
N GLY A 106 4.66 -16.13 -5.80
CA GLY A 106 4.18 -17.47 -6.11
C GLY A 106 3.01 -17.46 -7.11
N ILE A 107 3.12 -16.65 -8.17
CA ILE A 107 2.07 -16.59 -9.21
C ILE A 107 2.31 -17.75 -10.18
N GLU A 108 1.35 -18.67 -10.29
CA GLU A 108 1.46 -19.89 -11.14
C GLU A 108 2.68 -20.79 -10.79
N THR A 109 3.32 -20.54 -9.65
CA THR A 109 4.49 -21.27 -9.14
C THR A 109 4.54 -21.19 -7.61
N ASN A 110 5.46 -21.91 -6.98
CA ASN A 110 5.72 -21.78 -5.56
C ASN A 110 6.54 -20.51 -5.25
N VAL A 111 6.28 -19.90 -4.09
CA VAL A 111 7.06 -18.76 -3.61
C VAL A 111 8.54 -19.14 -3.51
N ASN A 112 9.41 -18.36 -4.15
CA ASN A 112 10.86 -18.50 -4.10
C ASN A 112 11.53 -17.12 -3.94
N LYS A 113 11.64 -16.68 -2.68
CA LYS A 113 12.18 -15.35 -2.34
C LYS A 113 13.66 -15.18 -2.70
N GLN A 114 14.45 -16.25 -2.59
CA GLN A 114 15.87 -16.25 -2.99
C GLN A 114 16.01 -16.03 -4.50
N LYS A 115 15.25 -16.77 -5.30
CA LYS A 115 15.28 -16.59 -6.75
C LYS A 115 14.78 -15.23 -7.18
N ALA A 116 13.72 -14.73 -6.53
CA ALA A 116 13.22 -13.39 -6.77
C ALA A 116 14.27 -12.32 -6.48
N PHE A 117 14.99 -12.44 -5.37
CA PHE A 117 16.08 -11.53 -5.00
C PHE A 117 17.19 -11.50 -6.06
N GLU A 118 17.64 -12.67 -6.54
CA GLU A 118 18.65 -12.75 -7.61
C GLU A 118 18.19 -12.08 -8.91
N LEU A 119 16.92 -12.28 -9.27
CA LEU A 119 16.32 -11.70 -10.48
C LEU A 119 16.16 -10.18 -10.35
N TYR A 120 15.74 -9.70 -9.19
CA TYR A 120 15.69 -8.27 -8.91
C TYR A 120 17.09 -7.64 -8.93
N GLN A 121 18.12 -8.33 -8.43
CA GLN A 121 19.50 -7.86 -8.51
C GLN A 121 19.94 -7.69 -9.98
N LYS A 122 19.70 -8.70 -10.82
CA LYS A 122 19.99 -8.60 -12.27
C LYS A 122 19.23 -7.45 -12.94
N ALA A 123 17.93 -7.34 -12.69
CA ALA A 123 17.11 -6.26 -13.22
C ALA A 123 17.62 -4.88 -12.77
N ALA A 124 17.99 -4.74 -11.51
CA ALA A 124 18.52 -3.50 -10.93
C ALA A 124 19.89 -3.14 -11.50
N ASP A 125 20.77 -4.12 -11.72
CA ASP A 125 22.09 -3.93 -12.34
C ASP A 125 21.96 -3.44 -13.79
N LEU A 126 20.88 -3.83 -14.47
CA LEU A 126 20.48 -3.35 -15.80
C LEU A 126 19.67 -2.03 -15.78
N GLY A 127 19.48 -1.43 -14.60
CA GLY A 127 18.84 -0.13 -14.45
C GLY A 127 17.32 -0.14 -14.20
N ASN A 128 16.69 -1.30 -14.02
CA ASN A 128 15.25 -1.36 -13.72
C ASN A 128 14.94 -0.65 -12.38
N ILE A 129 14.08 0.37 -12.44
CA ILE A 129 13.77 1.22 -11.29
C ILE A 129 12.94 0.47 -10.25
N ILE A 130 11.99 -0.36 -10.69
CA ILE A 130 11.08 -1.07 -9.78
C ILE A 130 11.84 -2.15 -9.02
N ALA A 131 12.73 -2.88 -9.69
CA ALA A 131 13.63 -3.83 -9.04
C ALA A 131 14.53 -3.15 -8.00
N GLN A 132 15.08 -1.96 -8.29
CA GLN A 132 15.84 -1.18 -7.30
C GLN A 132 14.99 -0.78 -6.08
N LEU A 133 13.72 -0.39 -6.28
CA LEU A 133 12.76 -0.10 -5.21
C LEU A 133 12.44 -1.34 -4.37
N GLU A 134 12.24 -2.49 -5.02
CA GLU A 134 11.98 -3.77 -4.37
C GLU A 134 13.18 -4.27 -3.57
N LEU A 135 14.39 -4.22 -4.12
CA LEU A 135 15.61 -4.55 -3.40
C LEU A 135 15.78 -3.66 -2.17
N SER A 136 15.54 -2.35 -2.30
CA SER A 136 15.57 -1.44 -1.16
C SER A 136 14.58 -1.90 -0.07
N ASN A 137 13.37 -2.31 -0.45
CA ASN A 137 12.38 -2.85 0.48
C ASN A 137 12.83 -4.16 1.16
N ILE A 138 13.38 -5.10 0.38
CA ILE A 138 13.90 -6.38 0.87
C ILE A 138 15.04 -6.14 1.87
N TYR A 139 15.96 -5.23 1.56
CA TYR A 139 17.09 -4.90 2.42
C TYR A 139 16.68 -4.23 3.74
N ILE A 140 15.50 -3.58 3.81
CA ILE A 140 14.94 -3.05 5.06
C ILE A 140 14.32 -4.16 5.91
N HIS A 141 13.44 -4.98 5.33
CA HIS A 141 12.60 -5.88 6.11
C HIS A 141 13.25 -7.26 6.33
N GLY A 142 14.17 -7.66 5.44
CA GLY A 142 14.89 -8.92 5.52
C GLY A 142 14.03 -10.11 5.13
N ASN A 143 13.23 -9.99 4.07
CA ASN A 143 12.18 -10.92 3.62
C ASN A 143 12.71 -12.31 3.21
N GLY A 144 13.28 -13.08 4.13
CA GLY A 144 14.02 -14.32 3.85
C GLY A 144 15.44 -14.10 3.32
N ILE A 145 15.90 -12.84 3.28
CA ILE A 145 17.23 -12.41 2.86
C ILE A 145 17.82 -11.55 4.00
N GLU A 146 19.14 -11.54 4.15
CA GLU A 146 19.80 -10.69 5.14
C GLU A 146 19.51 -9.20 4.91
N ARG A 147 19.24 -8.46 5.99
CA ARG A 147 19.01 -7.02 5.95
C ARG A 147 20.30 -6.29 5.56
N ASN A 148 20.17 -5.21 4.79
CA ASN A 148 21.29 -4.34 4.45
C ASN A 148 20.86 -2.89 4.34
N TYR A 149 20.83 -2.20 5.49
CA TYR A 149 20.32 -0.83 5.55
C TYR A 149 21.14 0.16 4.71
N ASN A 150 22.45 -0.03 4.59
CA ASN A 150 23.30 0.83 3.76
C ASN A 150 22.92 0.72 2.28
N LYS A 151 22.80 -0.51 1.74
CA LYS A 151 22.35 -0.71 0.36
C LYS A 151 20.93 -0.16 0.12
N SER A 152 20.02 -0.33 1.07
CA SER A 152 18.69 0.26 0.97
C SER A 152 18.75 1.79 0.86
N PHE A 153 19.56 2.42 1.71
CA PHE A 153 19.74 3.86 1.73
C PHE A 153 20.34 4.37 0.41
N GLU A 154 21.39 3.73 -0.08
CA GLU A 154 22.04 4.08 -1.36
C GLU A 154 21.07 3.99 -2.55
N LEU A 155 20.31 2.89 -2.65
CA LEU A 155 19.30 2.71 -3.70
C LEU A 155 18.19 3.77 -3.62
N SER A 156 17.67 4.01 -2.41
CA SER A 156 16.65 5.04 -2.18
C SER A 156 17.16 6.43 -2.52
N GLU A 157 18.40 6.75 -2.13
CA GLU A 157 19.00 8.06 -2.38
C GLU A 157 19.22 8.30 -3.88
N LYS A 158 19.75 7.30 -4.60
CA LYS A 158 19.93 7.36 -6.05
C LYS A 158 18.62 7.66 -6.76
N LEU A 159 17.59 6.84 -6.54
CA LEU A 159 16.30 7.01 -7.21
C LEU A 159 15.54 8.27 -6.77
N ALA A 160 15.75 8.74 -5.53
CA ALA A 160 15.18 10.00 -5.06
C ALA A 160 15.81 11.22 -5.74
N LYS A 161 17.11 11.16 -6.07
CA LYS A 161 17.80 12.19 -6.88
C LYS A 161 17.23 12.23 -8.30
N ASP A 162 16.89 11.07 -8.86
CA ASP A 162 16.26 10.93 -10.18
C ASP A 162 14.77 11.34 -10.18
N GLY A 163 14.20 11.67 -9.02
CA GLY A 163 12.88 12.28 -8.90
C GLY A 163 11.72 11.29 -8.71
N HIS A 164 11.99 10.00 -8.47
CA HIS A 164 10.95 9.00 -8.27
C HIS A 164 10.21 9.21 -6.93
N PRO A 165 8.91 9.53 -6.91
CA PRO A 165 8.20 9.87 -5.67
C PRO A 165 8.18 8.74 -4.63
N ASN A 166 8.14 7.47 -5.06
CA ASN A 166 8.21 6.34 -4.14
C ASN A 166 9.58 6.27 -3.43
N ALA A 167 10.66 6.51 -4.17
CA ALA A 167 12.01 6.55 -3.63
C ALA A 167 12.21 7.77 -2.72
N ILE A 168 11.67 8.94 -3.09
CA ILE A 168 11.71 10.13 -2.23
C ILE A 168 11.01 9.86 -0.90
N ASN A 169 9.83 9.23 -0.92
CA ASN A 169 9.14 8.80 0.29
C ASN A 169 10.00 7.81 1.10
N ARG A 170 10.59 6.81 0.44
CA ARG A 170 11.43 5.81 1.10
C ARG A 170 12.68 6.41 1.73
N LEU A 171 13.32 7.37 1.06
CA LEU A 171 14.44 8.10 1.63
C LEU A 171 14.02 8.91 2.86
N GLY A 172 12.81 9.50 2.84
CA GLY A 172 12.21 10.14 4.02
C GLY A 172 12.09 9.17 5.19
N TYR A 173 11.60 7.96 4.93
CA TYR A 173 11.52 6.88 5.92
C TYR A 173 12.89 6.46 6.47
N CYS A 174 13.91 6.39 5.60
CA CYS A 174 15.27 6.11 6.06
C CYS A 174 15.80 7.19 7.02
N TYR A 175 15.58 8.48 6.73
CA TYR A 175 15.96 9.56 7.65
C TYR A 175 15.12 9.61 8.91
N GLU A 176 13.84 9.22 8.86
CA GLU A 176 12.99 9.18 10.05
C GLU A 176 13.47 8.14 11.06
N LEU A 177 13.86 6.95 10.57
CA LEU A 177 14.22 5.80 11.42
C LEU A 177 15.73 5.54 11.54
N GLY A 178 16.57 6.28 10.81
CA GLY A 178 18.02 6.03 10.78
C GLY A 178 18.41 4.75 10.04
N ILE A 179 17.69 4.40 8.97
CA ILE A 179 17.99 3.21 8.15
C ILE A 179 19.14 3.57 7.19
N GLY A 180 20.33 3.04 7.47
CA GLY A 180 21.53 3.24 6.64
C GLY A 180 22.07 4.68 6.71
N THR A 181 21.57 5.48 7.65
CA THR A 181 21.95 6.87 7.89
C THR A 181 21.63 7.28 9.32
N ASN A 182 22.03 8.48 9.73
CA ASN A 182 21.60 9.03 11.03
C ASN A 182 20.18 9.57 10.94
N ILE A 183 19.43 9.48 12.05
CA ILE A 183 18.10 10.08 12.16
C ILE A 183 18.16 11.58 11.85
N ASN A 184 17.31 12.04 10.95
CA ASN A 184 17.13 13.45 10.62
C ASN A 184 15.65 13.72 10.29
N ILE A 185 14.89 14.09 11.33
CA ILE A 185 13.45 14.31 11.22
C ILE A 185 13.10 15.48 10.29
N GLN A 186 13.92 16.55 10.28
CA GLN A 186 13.70 17.70 9.40
C GLN A 186 13.80 17.29 7.92
N LYS A 187 14.83 16.51 7.58
CA LYS A 187 15.02 16.00 6.22
C LYS A 187 13.94 15.00 5.83
N ALA A 188 13.48 14.15 6.76
CA ALA A 188 12.35 13.26 6.54
C ALA A 188 11.08 14.05 6.21
N PHE A 189 10.77 15.10 6.97
CA PHE A 189 9.62 15.98 6.72
C PHE A 189 9.67 16.62 5.32
N GLU A 190 10.81 17.18 4.93
CA GLU A 190 11.01 17.80 3.60
C GLU A 190 10.83 16.78 2.47
N LEU A 191 11.36 15.57 2.64
CA LEU A 191 11.23 14.49 1.66
C LEU A 191 9.79 13.99 1.54
N TYR A 192 9.09 13.77 2.66
CA TYR A 192 7.67 13.41 2.64
C TYR A 192 6.82 14.51 2.01
N GLN A 193 7.12 15.79 2.29
CA GLN A 193 6.46 16.92 1.65
C GLN A 193 6.67 16.90 0.12
N LYS A 194 7.91 16.69 -0.34
CA LYS A 194 8.23 16.60 -1.76
C LYS A 194 7.51 15.42 -2.43
N ALA A 195 7.55 14.23 -1.83
CA ALA A 195 6.88 13.05 -2.39
C ALA A 195 5.35 13.21 -2.43
N ALA A 196 4.74 13.78 -1.39
CA ALA A 196 3.32 14.05 -1.34
C ALA A 196 2.89 15.09 -2.40
N TYR A 197 3.70 16.14 -2.62
CA TYR A 197 3.49 17.12 -3.68
C TYR A 197 3.52 16.48 -5.08
N LEU A 198 4.39 15.49 -5.29
CA LEU A 198 4.47 14.70 -6.51
C LEU A 198 3.38 13.61 -6.62
N GLY A 199 2.38 13.61 -5.72
CA GLY A 199 1.24 12.71 -5.77
C GLY A 199 1.45 11.35 -5.12
N ASN A 200 2.51 11.14 -4.34
CA ASN A 200 2.69 9.89 -3.61
C ASN A 200 1.75 9.80 -2.41
N ILE A 201 0.76 8.92 -2.47
CA ILE A 201 -0.32 8.77 -1.50
C ILE A 201 0.20 8.26 -0.14
N ARG A 202 1.18 7.35 -0.16
CA ARG A 202 1.83 6.86 1.07
C ARG A 202 2.58 8.00 1.78
N ALA A 203 3.25 8.87 1.04
CA ALA A 203 3.90 10.05 1.60
C ALA A 203 2.89 11.05 2.21
N GLN A 204 1.68 11.16 1.64
CA GLN A 204 0.62 11.97 2.25
C GLN A 204 0.25 11.46 3.65
N CYS A 205 0.16 10.13 3.85
CA CYS A 205 -0.06 9.54 5.16
C CYS A 205 1.09 9.87 6.13
N ASN A 206 2.34 9.67 5.70
CA ASN A 206 3.52 9.97 6.53
C ASN A 206 3.59 11.46 6.91
N LEU A 207 3.36 12.35 5.95
CA LEU A 207 3.33 13.79 6.17
C LEU A 207 2.18 14.20 7.11
N ALA A 208 1.02 13.57 7.01
CA ALA A 208 -0.08 13.81 7.93
C ALA A 208 0.29 13.45 9.37
N LEU A 209 0.99 12.32 9.58
CA LEU A 209 1.49 11.93 10.90
C LEU A 209 2.57 12.90 11.42
N MET A 210 3.42 13.43 10.54
CA MET A 210 4.39 14.47 10.93
C MET A 210 3.68 15.74 11.41
N TYR A 211 2.68 16.22 10.68
CA TYR A 211 1.88 17.38 11.09
C TYR A 211 1.04 17.12 12.35
N LYS A 212 0.47 15.93 12.52
CA LYS A 212 -0.26 15.56 13.75
C LYS A 212 0.66 15.64 14.97
N ASN A 213 1.90 15.16 14.84
CA ASN A 213 2.81 15.01 15.97
C ASN A 213 3.80 16.18 16.14
N GLY A 214 3.81 17.15 15.23
CA GLY A 214 4.79 18.25 15.24
C GLY A 214 6.22 17.77 15.00
N LYS A 215 6.42 16.75 14.16
CA LYS A 215 7.74 16.20 13.84
C LYS A 215 8.32 16.89 12.61
N GLY A 216 9.42 17.61 12.78
CA GLY A 216 10.07 18.39 11.70
C GLY A 216 9.25 19.62 11.25
N THR A 217 8.19 19.95 11.98
CA THR A 217 7.30 21.09 11.73
C THR A 217 6.44 21.35 12.97
N GLU A 218 5.67 22.43 12.99
CA GLU A 218 4.67 22.67 14.04
C GLU A 218 3.44 21.77 13.87
N ILE A 219 2.74 21.50 14.98
CA ILE A 219 1.49 20.74 14.94
C ILE A 219 0.48 21.46 14.04
N ASN A 220 -0.12 20.75 13.09
CA ASN A 220 -1.16 21.29 12.23
C ASN A 220 -2.19 20.21 11.86
N TYR A 221 -3.25 20.12 12.65
CA TYR A 221 -4.27 19.10 12.47
C TYR A 221 -5.08 19.28 11.18
N ASP A 222 -5.34 20.51 10.73
CA ASP A 222 -6.09 20.77 9.49
C ASP A 222 -5.34 20.26 8.26
N LYS A 223 -4.03 20.51 8.19
CA LYS A 223 -3.17 19.97 7.11
C LYS A 223 -3.11 18.45 7.16
N ALA A 224 -2.94 17.88 8.36
CA ALA A 224 -2.92 16.43 8.54
C ALA A 224 -4.25 15.79 8.08
N PHE A 225 -5.38 16.34 8.50
CA PHE A 225 -6.71 15.86 8.13
C PHE A 225 -6.92 15.94 6.61
N LYS A 226 -6.57 17.07 5.97
CA LYS A 226 -6.70 17.22 4.51
C LYS A 226 -5.85 16.21 3.73
N LEU A 227 -4.62 15.95 4.16
CA LEU A 227 -3.75 14.95 3.54
C LEU A 227 -4.35 13.53 3.64
N LEU A 228 -4.88 13.16 4.80
CA LEU A 228 -5.53 11.85 4.98
C LEU A 228 -6.82 11.73 4.18
N LYS A 229 -7.61 12.81 4.07
CA LYS A 229 -8.80 12.83 3.21
C LYS A 229 -8.44 12.54 1.76
N ASN A 230 -7.44 13.22 1.21
CA ASN A 230 -6.96 12.97 -0.15
C ASN A 230 -6.47 11.52 -0.32
N SER A 231 -5.70 11.00 0.64
CA SER A 231 -5.21 9.62 0.59
C SER A 231 -6.33 8.58 0.66
N ALA A 232 -7.39 8.87 1.43
CA ALA A 232 -8.56 8.01 1.55
C ALA A 232 -9.44 8.02 0.29
N GLU A 233 -9.63 9.19 -0.33
CA GLU A 233 -10.33 9.34 -1.62
C GLU A 233 -9.64 8.55 -2.74
N GLU A 234 -8.31 8.42 -2.68
CA GLU A 234 -7.50 7.60 -3.59
C GLU A 234 -7.49 6.09 -3.25
N GLY A 235 -8.23 5.67 -2.23
CA GLY A 235 -8.41 4.26 -1.86
C GLY A 235 -7.28 3.63 -1.06
N HIS A 236 -6.33 4.40 -0.54
CA HIS A 236 -5.19 3.83 0.20
C HIS A 236 -5.62 3.41 1.61
N SER A 237 -5.56 2.11 1.92
CA SER A 237 -6.16 1.54 3.14
C SER A 237 -5.64 2.16 4.43
N SER A 238 -4.33 2.47 4.50
CA SER A 238 -3.74 3.13 5.67
C SER A 238 -4.22 4.57 5.83
N GLY A 239 -4.48 5.27 4.72
CA GLY A 239 -5.02 6.62 4.74
C GLY A 239 -6.47 6.63 5.22
N ILE A 240 -7.27 5.66 4.75
CA ILE A 240 -8.65 5.44 5.20
C ILE A 240 -8.68 5.12 6.70
N ASN A 241 -7.84 4.19 7.18
CA ASN A 241 -7.73 3.85 8.61
C ASN A 241 -7.35 5.08 9.45
N LEU A 242 -6.31 5.81 9.05
CA LEU A 242 -5.88 7.01 9.78
C LEU A 242 -6.95 8.11 9.77
N LEU A 243 -7.68 8.28 8.68
CA LEU A 243 -8.82 9.20 8.64
C LEU A 243 -9.92 8.77 9.62
N GLY A 244 -10.21 7.46 9.70
CA GLY A 244 -11.09 6.90 10.71
C GLY A 244 -10.64 7.24 12.13
N TYR A 245 -9.35 7.09 12.41
CA TYR A 245 -8.74 7.49 13.69
C TYR A 245 -8.88 9.00 13.97
N PHE A 246 -8.76 9.86 12.96
CA PHE A 246 -8.93 11.31 13.12
C PHE A 246 -10.39 11.67 13.46
N TYR A 247 -11.37 11.03 12.82
CA TYR A 247 -12.77 11.19 13.19
C TYR A 247 -13.08 10.62 14.58
N ASN A 248 -12.48 9.49 14.96
CA ASN A 248 -12.71 8.90 16.28
C ASN A 248 -12.25 9.83 17.41
N ASN A 249 -11.13 10.54 17.19
CA ASN A 249 -10.48 11.37 18.21
C ASN A 249 -10.69 12.88 18.02
N GLY A 250 -11.41 13.32 16.99
CA GLY A 250 -11.62 14.75 16.70
C GLY A 250 -10.33 15.50 16.33
N ILE A 251 -9.44 14.86 15.56
CA ILE A 251 -8.17 15.48 15.14
C ILE A 251 -8.38 16.24 13.84
N GLY A 252 -8.35 17.58 13.89
CA GLY A 252 -8.58 18.44 12.71
C GLY A 252 -10.02 18.39 12.20
N THR A 253 -10.94 17.83 13.01
CA THR A 253 -12.37 17.70 12.74
C THR A 253 -13.12 17.46 14.06
N ASN A 254 -14.45 17.41 14.02
CA ASN A 254 -15.24 17.01 15.19
C ASN A 254 -15.27 15.50 15.34
N ILE A 255 -15.39 15.01 16.57
CA ILE A 255 -15.57 13.57 16.85
C ILE A 255 -16.80 13.07 16.07
N ASN A 256 -16.60 11.99 15.32
CA ASN A 256 -17.65 11.31 14.58
C ASN A 256 -17.38 9.80 14.57
N ILE A 257 -17.89 9.11 15.59
CA ILE A 257 -17.70 7.67 15.81
C ILE A 257 -18.30 6.84 14.67
N GLN A 258 -19.49 7.22 14.18
CA GLN A 258 -20.14 6.51 13.07
C GLN A 258 -19.28 6.59 11.80
N LYS A 259 -18.69 7.77 11.52
CA LYS A 259 -17.80 7.91 10.37
C LYS A 259 -16.50 7.15 10.54
N ALA A 260 -15.94 7.13 11.74
CA ALA A 260 -14.76 6.33 12.06
C ALA A 260 -15.04 4.84 11.81
N PHE A 261 -16.17 4.33 12.29
CA PHE A 261 -16.60 2.95 12.08
C PHE A 261 -16.73 2.58 10.60
N GLU A 262 -17.40 3.43 9.79
CA GLU A 262 -17.49 3.22 8.34
C GLU A 262 -16.10 3.14 7.67
N LEU A 263 -15.19 4.04 8.04
CA LEU A 263 -13.84 4.10 7.47
C LEU A 263 -13.01 2.88 7.89
N TYR A 264 -13.07 2.48 9.16
CA TYR A 264 -12.42 1.25 9.61
C TYR A 264 -12.99 0.02 8.90
N GLN A 265 -14.30 -0.04 8.69
CA GLN A 265 -14.92 -1.13 7.91
C GLN A 265 -14.40 -1.20 6.48
N ILE A 266 -14.26 -0.05 5.80
CA ILE A 266 -13.70 0.01 4.44
C ILE A 266 -12.23 -0.44 4.45
N ALA A 267 -11.39 0.14 5.32
CA ALA A 267 -9.97 -0.20 5.40
C ALA A 267 -9.73 -1.67 5.79
N ALA A 268 -10.55 -2.22 6.70
CA ALA A 268 -10.50 -3.62 7.11
C ALA A 268 -10.82 -4.58 5.95
N ASN A 269 -11.82 -4.25 5.12
CA ASN A 269 -12.16 -5.00 3.91
C ASN A 269 -11.06 -4.92 2.83
N LEU A 270 -10.34 -3.80 2.78
CA LEU A 270 -9.14 -3.65 1.93
C LEU A 270 -7.93 -4.44 2.47
N GLY A 271 -8.02 -4.98 3.68
CA GLY A 271 -7.02 -5.85 4.28
C GLY A 271 -6.11 -5.16 5.30
N ASN A 272 -6.36 -3.90 5.67
CA ASN A 272 -5.53 -3.18 6.63
C ASN A 272 -5.65 -3.80 8.03
N SER A 273 -4.58 -4.42 8.55
CA SER A 273 -4.59 -5.12 9.85
C SER A 273 -4.97 -4.18 11.00
N ILE A 274 -4.41 -2.97 11.04
CA ILE A 274 -4.71 -1.98 12.09
C ILE A 274 -6.20 -1.61 12.07
N ALA A 275 -6.79 -1.42 10.87
CA ALA A 275 -8.22 -1.16 10.76
C ALA A 275 -9.07 -2.36 11.17
N GLN A 276 -8.63 -3.59 10.88
CA GLN A 276 -9.30 -4.81 11.35
C GLN A 276 -9.29 -4.87 12.88
N PHE A 277 -8.16 -4.58 13.53
CA PHE A 277 -8.06 -4.49 14.99
C PHE A 277 -8.95 -3.38 15.57
N ASN A 278 -8.94 -2.18 14.98
CA ASN A 278 -9.77 -1.06 15.42
C ASN A 278 -11.27 -1.41 15.31
N LEU A 279 -11.67 -2.00 14.18
CA LEU A 279 -13.05 -2.43 13.96
C LEU A 279 -13.46 -3.55 14.91
N ALA A 280 -12.56 -4.50 15.20
CA ALA A 280 -12.79 -5.55 16.18
C ALA A 280 -13.06 -4.96 17.57
N THR A 281 -12.25 -3.98 17.97
CA THR A 281 -12.37 -3.27 19.26
C THR A 281 -13.71 -2.54 19.37
N MET A 282 -14.16 -1.84 18.31
CA MET A 282 -15.47 -1.19 18.30
C MET A 282 -16.62 -2.20 18.43
N TYR A 283 -16.49 -3.39 17.86
CA TYR A 283 -17.47 -4.46 18.05
C TYR A 283 -17.39 -5.12 19.43
N GLU A 284 -16.21 -5.20 20.04
CA GLU A 284 -16.05 -5.80 21.36
C GLU A 284 -16.75 -4.97 22.44
N TYR A 285 -16.44 -3.68 22.51
CA TYR A 285 -16.96 -2.81 23.57
C TYR A 285 -18.32 -2.21 23.23
N GLY A 286 -18.65 -2.13 21.94
CA GLY A 286 -19.73 -1.26 21.47
C GLY A 286 -19.39 0.21 21.72
N GLU A 287 -19.97 1.09 20.92
CA GLU A 287 -19.66 2.53 20.99
C GLU A 287 -20.91 3.38 21.25
N ASN A 288 -22.08 2.90 20.83
CA ASN A 288 -23.38 3.55 20.98
C ASN A 288 -24.53 2.58 20.60
N ASP A 289 -25.76 3.08 20.53
CA ASP A 289 -26.94 2.28 20.18
C ASP A 289 -26.91 1.67 18.76
N GLU A 290 -26.13 2.24 17.83
CA GLU A 290 -25.98 1.76 16.45
C GLU A 290 -24.84 0.75 16.32
N ILE A 291 -23.73 0.98 17.04
CA ILE A 291 -22.55 0.11 17.09
C ILE A 291 -22.58 -0.67 18.40
N LYS A 292 -23.39 -1.71 18.44
CA LYS A 292 -23.55 -2.57 19.62
C LYS A 292 -22.43 -3.59 19.72
N ILE A 293 -22.21 -4.05 20.95
CA ILE A 293 -21.39 -5.22 21.26
C ILE A 293 -21.76 -6.39 20.33
N ASN A 294 -20.77 -6.97 19.69
CA ASN A 294 -20.86 -8.15 18.84
C ASN A 294 -19.53 -8.93 18.88
N ILE A 295 -19.45 -9.84 19.84
CA ILE A 295 -18.23 -10.63 20.11
C ILE A 295 -17.83 -11.50 18.90
N ASP A 296 -18.79 -12.11 18.20
CA ASP A 296 -18.50 -12.93 17.01
C ASP A 296 -17.77 -12.11 15.92
N LYS A 297 -18.23 -10.88 15.67
CA LYS A 297 -17.58 -9.97 14.71
C LYS A 297 -16.24 -9.46 15.24
N ALA A 298 -16.12 -9.19 16.54
CA ALA A 298 -14.85 -8.82 17.15
C ALA A 298 -13.82 -9.92 16.95
N ILE A 299 -14.14 -11.17 17.32
CA ILE A 299 -13.27 -12.34 17.13
C ILE A 299 -12.90 -12.53 15.66
N TYR A 300 -13.87 -12.41 14.74
CA TYR A 300 -13.61 -12.51 13.30
C TYR A 300 -12.55 -11.51 12.84
N TRP A 301 -12.68 -10.24 13.23
CA TRP A 301 -11.75 -9.19 12.81
C TRP A 301 -10.41 -9.25 13.53
N TYR A 302 -10.38 -9.62 14.82
CA TYR A 302 -9.13 -9.91 15.53
C TYR A 302 -8.36 -11.05 14.86
N LYS A 303 -9.03 -12.15 14.48
CA LYS A 303 -8.39 -13.25 13.73
C LYS A 303 -7.77 -12.77 12.42
N LYS A 304 -8.49 -11.95 11.65
CA LYS A 304 -7.98 -11.38 10.40
C LYS A 304 -6.75 -10.50 10.60
N SER A 305 -6.73 -9.70 11.67
CA SER A 305 -5.57 -8.86 12.01
C SER A 305 -4.37 -9.70 12.49
N ALA A 306 -4.63 -10.68 13.37
CA ALA A 306 -3.62 -11.58 13.93
C ALA A 306 -2.96 -12.48 12.87
N GLU A 307 -3.73 -12.96 11.87
CA GLU A 307 -3.23 -13.71 10.69
C GLU A 307 -2.16 -12.91 9.92
N GLN A 308 -2.16 -11.58 10.03
CA GLN A 308 -1.22 -10.67 9.39
C GLN A 308 -0.05 -10.27 10.31
N GLY A 309 0.04 -10.83 11.51
CA GLY A 309 1.12 -10.58 12.47
C GLY A 309 0.89 -9.38 13.40
N ASP A 310 -0.35 -8.89 13.51
CA ASP A 310 -0.69 -7.86 14.48
C ASP A 310 -0.67 -8.43 15.90
N ILE A 311 0.30 -7.97 16.71
CA ILE A 311 0.57 -8.51 18.04
C ILE A 311 -0.55 -8.17 19.01
N ASP A 312 -1.15 -6.98 18.89
CA ASP A 312 -2.26 -6.58 19.76
C ASP A 312 -3.48 -7.46 19.52
N ALA A 313 -3.77 -7.80 18.26
CA ALA A 313 -4.81 -8.76 17.90
C ALA A 313 -4.51 -10.18 18.40
N GLN A 314 -3.26 -10.64 18.31
CA GLN A 314 -2.84 -11.96 18.80
C GLN A 314 -3.05 -12.06 20.31
N ASN A 315 -2.52 -11.10 21.07
CA ASN A 315 -2.69 -11.02 22.52
C ASN A 315 -4.17 -10.98 22.90
N LYS A 316 -5.00 -10.26 22.12
CA LYS A 316 -6.42 -10.15 22.39
C LYS A 316 -7.15 -11.48 22.20
N LEU A 317 -6.81 -12.25 21.16
CA LEU A 317 -7.40 -13.58 20.93
C LEU A 317 -6.98 -14.58 22.00
N GLU A 318 -5.74 -14.51 22.49
CA GLU A 318 -5.29 -15.34 23.62
C GLU A 318 -6.12 -15.05 24.88
N SER A 319 -6.31 -13.76 25.22
CA SER A 319 -7.11 -13.40 26.40
C SER A 319 -8.58 -13.82 26.31
N LEU A 320 -9.17 -13.83 25.11
CA LEU A 320 -10.55 -14.27 24.91
C LEU A 320 -10.70 -15.80 25.00
N GLN A 321 -9.66 -16.57 24.68
CA GLN A 321 -9.67 -18.03 24.83
C GLN A 321 -9.51 -18.45 26.28
N ASP A 322 -8.71 -17.72 27.04
CA ASP A 322 -8.53 -17.97 28.48
C ASP A 322 -9.82 -17.70 29.26
N GLU A 323 -10.66 -16.74 28.86
CA GLU A 323 -11.94 -16.46 29.52
C GLU A 323 -12.98 -17.58 29.33
N ASP A 324 -12.97 -18.27 28.17
CA ASP A 324 -13.87 -19.39 27.88
C ASP A 324 -13.50 -20.69 28.66
N GLU A 325 -12.29 -20.81 29.21
CA GLU A 325 -11.85 -21.99 29.98
C GLU A 325 -12.29 -21.98 31.45
N TRP A 326 -12.85 -20.87 31.95
CA TRP A 326 -13.28 -20.71 33.35
C TRP A 326 -14.80 -20.54 33.56
N GLU A 327 -15.62 -20.62 32.50
CA GLU A 327 -17.11 -20.66 32.57
C GLU A 327 -17.68 -22.08 32.54
#